data_AF-A0A7H8PQI7-F1
#
_entry.id   AF-A0A7H8PQI7-F1
#
_cell.length_a   1.000
_cell.length_b   1.000
_cell.length_c   1.000
_cell.angle_alpha   90.00
_cell.angle_beta   90.00
_cell.angle_gamma   90.00
#
_symmetry.space_group_name_H-M   'P 1'
#
loop_
_entity.id
_entity.type
_entity.pdbx_description
1 polymer ?
#
loop_
_entity_poly.entity_id
_entity_poly.type
_entity_poly.pdbx_seq_one_letter_code
_entity_poly.pdbx_strand_id
1 'polypeptide(L)'
;MNKRICSMFLFLIFGLITTYAQESSYGIRMGVNVSSINSSELPENLEDGRVGVVVGFLADFPLKGKLSFQPELQYSSQGNKDERLQLNYINMPLLLKYNITEFLNIQAGPLAGIKIWEWENNDNYKTFDFSAVGGIGVNVTENIFVDLRYIHGLSDVFDDKGGLTFEGNNQVFQIALGYRM
;
A
#
# COMPACT_ATOMS: atom_id res chain seq x y z
N MET A 1 13.26 18.25 10.89
CA MET A 1 11.80 18.11 11.13
C MET A 1 11.51 18.44 12.60
N ASN A 2 10.70 19.46 12.89
CA ASN A 2 10.49 19.95 14.25
C ASN A 2 9.71 18.93 15.09
N LYS A 3 10.28 18.47 16.22
CA LYS A 3 9.67 17.48 17.14
C LYS A 3 8.24 17.83 17.60
N ARG A 4 7.90 19.12 17.59
CA ARG A 4 6.56 19.65 17.91
C ARG A 4 5.50 19.32 16.85
N ILE A 5 5.88 19.26 15.58
CA ILE A 5 4.97 18.93 14.46
C ILE A 5 4.62 17.44 14.50
N CYS A 6 5.60 16.56 14.74
CA CYS A 6 5.35 15.13 14.93
C CYS A 6 4.44 14.86 16.13
N SER A 7 4.62 15.59 17.24
CA SER A 7 3.78 15.44 18.43
C SER A 7 2.33 15.89 18.19
N MET A 8 2.10 16.95 17.41
CA MET A 8 0.75 17.39 17.05
C MET A 8 0.06 16.40 16.09
N PHE A 9 0.80 15.85 15.13
CA PHE A 9 0.29 14.81 14.23
C PHE A 9 -0.11 13.54 15.00
N LEU A 10 0.72 13.14 15.98
CA LEU A 10 0.44 12.00 16.85
C LEU A 10 -0.80 12.22 17.74
N PHE A 11 -0.99 13.44 18.28
CA PHE A 11 -2.18 13.81 19.04
C PHE A 11 -3.45 13.87 18.18
N LEU A 12 -3.34 14.32 16.92
CA LEU A 12 -4.45 14.34 15.98
C LEU A 12 -4.91 12.92 15.63
N ILE A 13 -3.97 12.00 15.44
CA ILE A 13 -4.25 10.57 15.23
C ILE A 13 -4.90 9.96 16.47
N PHE A 14 -4.46 10.33 17.68
CA PHE A 14 -5.03 9.83 18.94
C PHE A 14 -6.43 10.38 19.26
N GLY A 15 -6.74 11.61 18.85
CA GLY A 15 -8.04 12.25 19.08
C GLY A 15 -9.18 11.71 18.19
N LEU A 16 -8.85 11.06 17.08
CA LEU A 16 -9.86 10.44 16.20
C LEU A 16 -10.38 9.09 16.73
N ILE A 17 -9.73 8.51 17.75
CA ILE A 17 -10.03 7.16 18.23
C ILE A 17 -11.17 7.14 19.27
N THR A 18 -11.59 8.30 19.82
CA THR A 18 -12.49 8.34 20.99
C THR A 18 -13.97 8.53 20.68
N THR A 19 -14.40 8.49 19.41
CA THR A 19 -15.77 8.93 19.04
C THR A 19 -16.52 8.05 18.04
N TYR A 20 -16.20 6.76 17.95
CA TYR A 20 -16.98 5.82 17.12
C TYR A 20 -17.73 4.82 17.99
N ALA A 21 -19.06 4.96 18.02
CA ALA A 21 -20.00 3.99 18.60
C ALA A 21 -20.29 2.80 17.65
N GLN A 22 -19.54 2.70 16.54
CA GLN A 22 -19.58 1.57 15.62
C GLN A 22 -18.39 0.67 15.97
N GLU A 23 -18.64 -0.62 16.22
CA GLU A 23 -17.58 -1.59 16.53
C GLU A 23 -16.55 -1.58 15.41
N SER A 24 -15.37 -1.06 15.73
CA SER A 24 -14.22 -1.08 14.84
C SER A 24 -13.62 -2.48 14.90
N SER A 25 -13.22 -3.01 13.76
CA SER A 25 -12.62 -4.34 13.68
C SER A 25 -11.14 -4.21 13.30
N TYR A 26 -10.33 -5.16 13.76
CA TYR A 26 -8.89 -5.15 13.51
C TYR A 26 -8.51 -6.45 12.84
N GLY A 27 -7.45 -6.45 12.04
CA GLY A 27 -7.10 -7.65 11.31
C GLY A 27 -5.66 -7.70 10.84
N ILE A 28 -5.33 -8.85 10.30
CA ILE A 28 -4.10 -9.10 9.58
C ILE A 28 -4.43 -9.43 8.13
N ARG A 29 -3.55 -9.05 7.23
CA ARG A 29 -3.61 -9.33 5.80
C ARG A 29 -2.28 -9.90 5.36
N MET A 30 -2.31 -11.02 4.65
CA MET A 30 -1.11 -11.63 4.09
C MET A 30 -1.38 -12.14 2.67
N GLY A 31 -0.40 -11.97 1.79
CA GLY A 31 -0.60 -12.29 0.39
C GLY A 31 0.67 -12.22 -0.43
N VAL A 32 0.47 -12.32 -1.72
CA VAL A 32 1.51 -12.19 -2.73
C VAL A 32 1.23 -10.96 -3.57
N ASN A 33 2.29 -10.35 -4.07
CA ASN A 33 2.20 -9.28 -5.03
C ASN A 33 3.04 -9.60 -6.26
N VAL A 34 2.63 -9.06 -7.40
CA VAL A 34 3.40 -9.05 -8.64
C VAL A 34 3.65 -7.59 -8.95
N SER A 35 4.91 -7.17 -8.83
CA SER A 35 5.33 -5.78 -9.05
C SER A 35 6.21 -5.66 -10.28
N SER A 36 6.09 -4.54 -10.98
CA SER A 36 7.00 -4.14 -12.05
C SER A 36 7.14 -2.63 -12.06
N ILE A 37 8.37 -2.14 -12.22
CA ILE A 37 8.64 -0.73 -12.49
C ILE A 37 8.43 -0.50 -13.99
N ASN A 38 7.43 0.31 -14.35
CA ASN A 38 7.18 0.68 -15.73
C ASN A 38 7.93 1.98 -16.05
N SER A 39 8.90 1.93 -16.96
CA SER A 39 9.66 3.08 -17.45
C SER A 39 10.05 2.85 -18.91
N SER A 40 9.88 3.86 -19.76
CA SER A 40 10.18 3.80 -21.20
C SER A 40 11.68 3.71 -21.53
N GLU A 41 12.54 3.76 -20.51
CA GLU A 41 13.99 3.77 -20.64
C GLU A 41 14.66 2.51 -20.07
N LEU A 42 13.88 1.55 -19.56
CA LEU A 42 14.41 0.26 -19.13
C LEU A 42 14.64 -0.65 -20.36
N PRO A 43 15.81 -1.30 -20.47
CA PRO A 43 16.00 -2.32 -21.49
C PRO A 43 15.07 -3.53 -21.21
N GLU A 44 14.47 -4.12 -22.25
CA GLU A 44 13.45 -5.19 -22.17
C GLU A 44 13.84 -6.36 -21.24
N ASN A 45 15.14 -6.64 -21.07
CA ASN A 45 15.64 -7.70 -20.19
C ASN A 45 15.60 -7.39 -18.68
N LEU A 46 15.21 -6.16 -18.30
CA LEU A 46 15.09 -5.71 -16.91
C LEU A 46 13.64 -5.40 -16.50
N GLU A 47 12.67 -5.48 -17.40
CA GLU A 47 11.24 -5.23 -17.15
C GLU A 47 10.54 -6.39 -16.41
N ASP A 48 11.25 -7.50 -16.19
CA ASP A 48 10.72 -8.72 -15.61
C ASP A 48 10.18 -8.50 -14.19
N GLY A 49 8.85 -8.55 -14.07
CA GLY A 49 8.14 -8.33 -12.81
C GLY A 49 8.53 -9.33 -11.71
N ARG A 50 8.59 -8.85 -10.48
CA ARG A 50 8.91 -9.64 -9.28
C ARG A 50 7.65 -10.17 -8.64
N VAL A 51 7.69 -11.43 -8.21
CA VAL A 51 6.72 -11.97 -7.25
C VAL A 51 7.25 -11.70 -5.85
N GLY A 52 6.53 -10.90 -5.08
CA GLY A 52 6.83 -10.54 -3.71
C GLY A 52 5.76 -10.99 -2.72
N VAL A 53 6.03 -10.75 -1.44
CA VAL A 53 5.08 -10.98 -0.35
C VAL A 53 4.59 -9.66 0.22
N VAL A 54 3.34 -9.65 0.67
CA VAL A 54 2.74 -8.55 1.44
C VAL A 54 2.19 -9.09 2.74
N VAL A 55 2.51 -8.43 3.85
CA VAL A 55 1.97 -8.74 5.18
C VAL A 55 1.69 -7.44 5.90
N GLY A 56 0.52 -7.30 6.49
CA GLY A 56 0.13 -6.07 7.17
C GLY A 56 -0.96 -6.23 8.20
N PHE A 57 -1.13 -5.16 8.97
CA PHE A 57 -2.23 -4.97 9.90
C PHE A 57 -3.22 -3.97 9.32
N LEU A 58 -4.50 -4.19 9.61
CA LEU A 58 -5.59 -3.31 9.20
C LEU A 58 -6.48 -2.99 10.39
N ALA A 59 -7.11 -1.82 10.32
CA ALA A 59 -8.28 -1.48 11.13
C ALA A 59 -9.40 -1.12 10.16
N ASP A 60 -10.62 -1.64 10.36
CA ASP A 60 -11.80 -1.29 9.58
C ASP A 60 -12.76 -0.54 10.49
N PHE A 61 -12.97 0.74 10.17
CA PHE A 61 -13.84 1.68 10.85
C PHE A 61 -15.12 1.86 10.04
N PRO A 62 -16.25 1.25 10.44
CA PRO A 62 -17.53 1.52 9.80
C PRO A 62 -17.87 3.01 9.91
N LEU A 63 -18.29 3.62 8.80
CA LEU A 63 -18.67 5.04 8.76
C LEU A 63 -20.18 5.20 8.77
N LYS A 64 -20.83 4.96 7.62
CA LYS A 64 -22.28 5.11 7.48
C LYS A 64 -22.81 4.14 6.43
N GLY A 65 -23.81 3.35 6.84
CA GLY A 65 -24.44 2.37 5.96
C GLY A 65 -23.42 1.35 5.47
N LYS A 66 -23.19 1.34 4.16
CA LYS A 66 -22.29 0.38 3.48
C LYS A 66 -20.83 0.84 3.39
N LEU A 67 -20.53 2.06 3.85
CA LEU A 67 -19.21 2.67 3.73
C LEU A 67 -18.40 2.48 5.01
N SER A 68 -17.13 2.09 4.83
CA SER A 68 -16.14 2.01 5.90
C SER A 68 -14.81 2.64 5.48
N PHE A 69 -14.01 3.02 6.47
CA PHE A 69 -12.64 3.49 6.28
C PHE A 69 -11.66 2.48 6.85
N GLN A 70 -10.71 2.04 6.04
CA GLN A 70 -9.77 0.97 6.38
C GLN A 70 -8.32 1.44 6.19
N PRO A 71 -7.70 2.05 7.23
CA PRO A 71 -6.26 2.28 7.25
C PRO A 71 -5.51 0.97 7.49
N GLU A 72 -4.34 0.88 6.87
CA GLU A 72 -3.47 -0.29 6.97
C GLU A 72 -2.02 0.11 7.15
N LEU A 73 -1.24 -0.81 7.71
CA LEU A 73 0.22 -0.74 7.73
C LEU A 73 0.77 -2.09 7.28
N GLN A 74 1.45 -2.12 6.14
CA GLN A 74 1.90 -3.36 5.53
C GLN A 74 3.35 -3.28 5.06
N TYR A 75 4.10 -4.35 5.31
CA TYR A 75 5.33 -4.65 4.59
C TYR A 75 4.98 -5.16 3.20
N SER A 76 5.66 -4.67 2.17
CA SER A 76 5.50 -5.13 0.80
C SER A 76 6.86 -5.22 0.12
N SER A 77 7.23 -6.44 -0.27
CA SER A 77 8.38 -6.65 -1.16
C SER A 77 7.95 -6.34 -2.59
N GLN A 78 8.64 -5.41 -3.25
CA GLN A 78 8.27 -4.87 -4.57
C GLN A 78 9.52 -4.75 -5.47
N GLY A 79 9.35 -4.16 -6.67
CA GLY A 79 10.40 -3.98 -7.67
C GLY A 79 10.45 -5.08 -8.73
N ASN A 80 11.63 -5.33 -9.30
CA ASN A 80 11.83 -6.29 -10.40
C ASN A 80 12.69 -7.49 -9.93
N LYS A 81 12.81 -8.54 -10.76
CA LYS A 81 13.59 -9.75 -10.38
C LYS A 81 15.09 -9.45 -10.16
N ASP A 82 15.65 -8.51 -10.92
CA ASP A 82 17.05 -8.09 -10.78
C ASP A 82 17.29 -7.54 -9.37
N GLU A 83 18.31 -8.05 -8.69
CA GLU A 83 18.63 -7.72 -7.30
C GLU A 83 18.81 -6.20 -7.09
N ARG A 84 19.33 -5.48 -8.10
CA ARG A 84 19.53 -4.02 -8.06
C ARG A 84 18.24 -3.21 -8.11
N LEU A 85 17.14 -3.85 -8.52
CA LEU A 85 15.80 -3.27 -8.63
C LEU A 85 14.84 -3.84 -7.58
N GLN A 86 15.34 -4.59 -6.60
CA GLN A 86 14.54 -5.11 -5.50
C GLN A 86 14.36 -4.06 -4.41
N LEU A 87 13.12 -3.63 -4.20
CA LEU A 87 12.78 -2.59 -3.25
C LEU A 87 11.79 -3.12 -2.22
N ASN A 88 12.08 -2.94 -0.93
CA ASN A 88 11.13 -3.27 0.12
C ASN A 88 10.57 -1.99 0.75
N TYR A 89 9.25 -1.96 0.91
CA TYR A 89 8.53 -0.81 1.42
C TYR A 89 7.72 -1.16 2.66
N ILE A 90 7.59 -0.19 3.56
CA ILE A 90 6.48 -0.11 4.49
C ILE A 90 5.45 0.81 3.87
N ASN A 91 4.31 0.23 3.51
CA ASN A 91 3.19 0.94 2.92
C ASN A 91 2.12 1.22 3.97
N MET A 92 1.50 2.38 3.86
CA MET A 92 0.35 2.81 4.63
C MET A 92 -0.81 3.16 3.69
N PRO A 93 -1.57 2.15 3.22
CA PRO A 93 -2.82 2.37 2.50
C PRO A 93 -3.88 3.01 3.40
N LEU A 94 -4.63 3.97 2.87
CA LEU A 94 -5.81 4.56 3.51
C LEU A 94 -7.02 4.33 2.61
N LEU A 95 -7.78 3.27 2.85
CA LEU A 95 -8.80 2.82 1.91
C LEU A 95 -10.21 3.25 2.34
N LEU A 96 -11.00 3.72 1.40
CA LEU A 96 -12.45 3.74 1.53
C LEU A 96 -12.99 2.42 0.96
N LYS A 97 -13.78 1.72 1.77
CA LYS A 97 -14.40 0.45 1.41
C LYS A 97 -15.90 0.61 1.31
N TYR A 98 -16.48 0.18 0.21
CA TYR A 98 -17.93 0.19 -0.02
C TYR A 98 -18.43 -1.24 -0.20
N ASN A 99 -19.24 -1.72 0.76
CA ASN A 99 -19.82 -3.06 0.75
C ASN A 99 -21.05 -3.08 -0.18
N ILE A 100 -20.91 -3.61 -1.39
CA ILE A 100 -22.02 -3.72 -2.33
C ILE A 100 -23.06 -4.71 -1.78
N THR A 101 -22.57 -5.86 -1.33
CA THR A 101 -23.30 -6.89 -0.58
C THR A 101 -22.56 -7.22 0.72
N GLU A 102 -23.11 -8.11 1.54
CA GLU A 102 -22.44 -8.60 2.77
C GLU A 102 -21.14 -9.35 2.46
N PHE A 103 -21.06 -10.00 1.29
CA PHE A 103 -19.89 -10.75 0.85
C PHE A 103 -18.98 -9.99 -0.12
N LEU A 104 -19.45 -8.98 -0.85
CA LEU A 104 -18.65 -8.28 -1.88
C LEU A 104 -18.44 -6.81 -1.53
N ASN A 105 -17.20 -6.36 -1.58
CA ASN A 105 -16.84 -4.97 -1.42
C ASN A 105 -15.88 -4.48 -2.51
N ILE A 106 -15.88 -3.16 -2.71
CA ILE A 106 -14.89 -2.46 -3.51
C ILE A 106 -14.10 -1.52 -2.60
N GLN A 107 -12.83 -1.32 -2.92
CA GLN A 107 -11.92 -0.52 -2.12
C GLN A 107 -11.13 0.44 -3.02
N ALA A 108 -10.96 1.67 -2.57
CA ALA A 108 -10.15 2.65 -3.26
C ALA A 108 -9.53 3.64 -2.27
N GLY A 109 -8.32 4.11 -2.52
CA GLY A 109 -7.71 5.13 -1.69
C GLY A 109 -6.24 5.38 -1.99
N PRO A 110 -5.65 6.41 -1.37
CA PRO A 110 -4.22 6.67 -1.48
C PRO A 110 -3.40 5.66 -0.68
N LEU A 111 -2.14 5.50 -1.09
CA LEU A 111 -1.12 4.75 -0.40
C LEU A 111 0.14 5.60 -0.31
N ALA A 112 0.70 5.69 0.90
CA ALA A 112 2.03 6.24 1.11
C ALA A 112 2.99 5.09 1.45
N GLY A 113 4.05 4.94 0.66
CA GLY A 113 5.13 3.99 0.87
C GLY A 113 6.38 4.67 1.39
N ILE A 114 7.04 4.04 2.35
CA ILE A 114 8.39 4.41 2.78
C ILE A 114 9.32 3.24 2.44
N LYS A 115 10.33 3.51 1.61
CA LYS A 115 11.35 2.51 1.27
C LYS A 115 12.22 2.25 2.50
N ILE A 116 12.38 0.98 2.86
CA ILE A 116 13.15 0.54 4.04
C ILE A 116 14.41 -0.26 3.71
N TRP A 117 14.47 -0.85 2.51
CA TRP A 117 15.63 -1.61 2.07
C TRP A 117 15.80 -1.52 0.55
N GLU A 118 17.05 -1.44 0.14
CA GLU A 118 17.52 -1.39 -1.24
C GLU A 118 18.85 -2.17 -1.34
N TRP A 119 19.05 -2.88 -2.45
CA TRP A 119 20.33 -3.49 -2.76
C TRP A 119 21.35 -2.40 -3.11
N GLU A 120 22.42 -2.32 -2.31
CA GLU A 120 23.57 -1.44 -2.53
C GLU A 120 23.32 0.07 -2.33
N ASN A 121 22.55 0.48 -1.30
CA ASN A 121 22.50 1.84 -0.71
C ASN A 121 22.79 3.00 -1.70
N ASN A 122 22.19 2.97 -2.89
CA ASN A 122 22.46 3.93 -3.93
C ASN A 122 21.47 5.08 -3.70
N ASP A 123 21.97 6.29 -3.44
CA ASP A 123 21.16 7.50 -3.18
C ASP A 123 20.41 7.99 -4.45
N ASN A 124 19.91 7.08 -5.30
CA ASN A 124 19.29 7.35 -6.59
C ASN A 124 17.76 7.11 -6.59
N TYR A 125 17.20 6.63 -5.48
CA TYR A 125 15.76 6.34 -5.37
C TYR A 125 15.12 7.10 -4.20
N LYS A 126 13.93 7.66 -4.43
CA LYS A 126 13.21 8.43 -3.41
C LYS A 126 12.79 7.56 -2.23
N THR A 127 12.88 8.12 -1.02
CA THR A 127 12.48 7.46 0.23
C THR A 127 10.96 7.34 0.37
N PHE A 128 10.20 8.23 -0.25
CA PHE A 128 8.74 8.27 -0.22
C PHE A 128 8.17 7.93 -1.58
N ASP A 129 7.19 7.03 -1.60
CA ASP A 129 6.38 6.67 -2.75
C ASP A 129 4.91 7.01 -2.47
N PHE A 130 4.24 7.62 -3.44
CA PHE A 130 2.81 7.90 -3.40
C PHE A 130 2.13 7.14 -4.52
N SER A 131 1.12 6.37 -4.15
CA SER A 131 0.39 5.48 -5.05
C SER A 131 -1.11 5.62 -4.84
N ALA A 132 -1.89 5.29 -5.87
CA ALA A 132 -3.33 5.05 -5.76
C ALA A 132 -3.59 3.54 -5.70
N VAL A 133 -4.56 3.15 -4.88
CA VAL A 133 -5.01 1.76 -4.74
C VAL A 133 -6.45 1.67 -5.21
N GLY A 134 -6.74 0.68 -6.04
CA GLY A 134 -8.09 0.23 -6.35
C GLY A 134 -8.18 -1.28 -6.16
N GLY A 135 -9.31 -1.80 -5.72
CA GLY A 135 -9.45 -3.23 -5.52
C GLY A 135 -10.87 -3.70 -5.25
N ILE A 136 -11.00 -5.00 -5.16
CA ILE A 136 -12.23 -5.71 -4.82
C ILE A 136 -11.93 -6.72 -3.72
N GLY A 137 -12.90 -6.97 -2.85
CA GLY A 137 -12.78 -7.90 -1.73
C GLY A 137 -14.01 -8.78 -1.61
N VAL A 138 -13.79 -10.04 -1.24
CA VAL A 138 -14.82 -11.03 -0.95
C VAL A 138 -14.68 -11.49 0.50
N ASN A 139 -15.70 -11.25 1.33
CA ASN A 139 -15.81 -11.81 2.67
C ASN A 139 -16.30 -13.25 2.54
N VAL A 140 -15.42 -14.21 2.82
CA VAL A 140 -15.74 -15.65 2.78
C VAL A 140 -16.53 -16.04 4.02
N THR A 141 -16.18 -15.45 5.16
CA THR A 141 -16.89 -15.56 6.43
C THR A 141 -16.90 -14.18 7.11
N GLU A 142 -17.48 -14.07 8.31
CA GLU A 142 -17.47 -12.82 9.09
C GLU A 142 -16.04 -12.37 9.45
N ASN A 143 -15.11 -13.32 9.60
CA ASN A 143 -13.73 -13.05 9.99
C ASN A 143 -12.73 -13.17 8.82
N ILE A 144 -13.00 -14.00 7.82
CA ILE A 144 -12.05 -14.27 6.72
C ILE A 144 -12.49 -13.57 5.45
N PHE A 145 -11.57 -12.84 4.83
CA PHE A 145 -11.77 -12.20 3.53
C PHE A 145 -10.61 -12.48 2.59
N VAL A 146 -10.87 -12.38 1.29
CA VAL A 146 -9.88 -12.44 0.21
C VAL A 146 -10.02 -11.17 -0.61
N ASP A 147 -8.92 -10.56 -1.01
CA ASP A 147 -8.96 -9.35 -1.82
C ASP A 147 -7.97 -9.39 -2.99
N LEU A 148 -8.35 -8.66 -4.03
CA LEU A 148 -7.53 -8.36 -5.19
C LEU A 148 -7.35 -6.83 -5.24
N ARG A 149 -6.10 -6.37 -5.31
CA ARG A 149 -5.76 -4.95 -5.39
C ARG A 149 -4.85 -4.69 -6.57
N TYR A 150 -5.07 -3.55 -7.21
CA TYR A 150 -4.16 -2.92 -8.15
C TYR A 150 -3.66 -1.62 -7.53
N ILE A 151 -2.35 -1.47 -7.45
CA ILE A 151 -1.66 -0.31 -6.94
C ILE A 151 -0.92 0.34 -8.10
N HIS A 152 -1.18 1.61 -8.31
CA HIS A 152 -0.56 2.41 -9.36
C HIS A 152 0.24 3.55 -8.72
N GLY A 153 1.55 3.53 -8.93
CA GLY A 153 2.46 4.61 -8.54
C GLY A 153 2.06 5.92 -9.23
N LEU A 154 1.84 6.96 -8.44
CA LEU A 154 1.56 8.32 -8.89
C LEU A 154 2.79 9.23 -8.80
N SER A 155 3.83 8.79 -8.07
CA SER A 155 5.09 9.50 -7.93
C SER A 155 6.22 8.72 -8.57
N ASP A 156 7.14 9.44 -9.21
CA ASP A 156 8.35 8.85 -9.77
C ASP A 156 9.23 8.25 -8.67
N VAL A 157 9.68 7.02 -8.90
CA VAL A 157 10.51 6.24 -7.96
C VAL A 157 11.99 6.69 -8.02
N PHE A 158 12.41 7.37 -9.09
CA PHE A 158 13.78 7.86 -9.31
C PHE A 158 14.02 9.28 -8.77
N ASP A 159 15.21 9.54 -8.24
CA ASP A 159 15.65 10.86 -7.78
C ASP A 159 16.40 11.63 -8.89
N ASP A 160 16.13 12.93 -8.98
CA ASP A 160 16.60 13.79 -10.07
C ASP A 160 18.02 14.27 -9.81
N LYS A 161 19.01 13.44 -10.18
CA LYS A 161 20.42 13.81 -10.20
C LYS A 161 20.92 13.96 -11.63
N GLY A 162 20.66 15.13 -12.23
CA GLY A 162 21.44 15.61 -13.38
C GLY A 162 20.67 16.03 -14.63
N GLY A 163 19.37 16.30 -14.56
CA GLY A 163 18.63 16.87 -15.70
C GLY A 163 18.20 15.84 -16.76
N LEU A 164 18.17 14.57 -16.40
CA LEU A 164 17.49 13.51 -17.15
C LEU A 164 16.30 13.07 -16.30
N THR A 165 15.09 13.49 -16.67
CA THR A 165 13.83 13.10 -16.03
C THR A 165 13.51 11.65 -16.39
N PHE A 166 14.01 10.70 -15.60
CA PHE A 166 13.59 9.30 -15.67
C PHE A 166 12.25 9.15 -14.95
N GLU A 167 11.17 9.14 -15.73
CA GLU A 167 9.83 8.85 -15.23
C GLU A 167 9.65 7.33 -15.10
N GLY A 168 9.22 6.88 -13.93
CA GLY A 168 9.14 5.46 -13.61
C GLY A 168 8.21 5.22 -12.43
N ASN A 169 7.08 4.57 -12.70
CA ASN A 169 6.03 4.33 -11.73
C ASN A 169 5.91 2.84 -11.41
N ASN A 170 5.72 2.53 -10.14
CA ASN A 170 5.57 1.15 -9.70
C ASN A 170 4.13 0.68 -9.95
N GLN A 171 3.97 -0.47 -10.60
CA GLN A 171 2.67 -1.12 -10.81
C GLN A 171 2.66 -2.43 -10.06
N VAL A 172 1.68 -2.60 -9.18
CA VAL A 172 1.62 -3.77 -8.30
C VAL A 172 0.22 -4.36 -8.28
N PHE A 173 0.12 -5.63 -8.65
CA PHE A 173 -1.06 -6.45 -8.41
C PHE A 173 -0.88 -7.23 -7.12
N GLN A 174 -1.89 -7.25 -6.25
CA GLN A 174 -1.85 -8.01 -5.00
C GLN A 174 -3.04 -8.93 -4.88
N ILE A 175 -2.80 -10.16 -4.44
CA ILE A 175 -3.83 -11.10 -4.02
C ILE A 175 -3.52 -11.46 -2.57
N ALA A 176 -4.48 -11.28 -1.68
CA ALA A 176 -4.28 -11.53 -0.27
C ALA A 176 -5.48 -12.18 0.41
N LEU A 177 -5.18 -12.91 1.47
CA LEU A 177 -6.13 -13.40 2.46
C LEU A 177 -5.96 -12.59 3.73
N GLY A 178 -7.07 -12.25 4.38
CA GLY A 178 -7.05 -11.56 5.65
C GLY A 178 -7.99 -12.18 6.66
N TYR A 179 -7.64 -11.96 7.92
CA TYR A 179 -8.42 -12.35 9.08
C TYR A 179 -8.73 -11.11 9.91
N ARG A 180 -9.99 -10.96 10.29
CA ARG A 180 -10.56 -9.83 11.00
C ARG A 180 -11.21 -10.31 12.29
N MET A 181 -10.86 -9.63 13.37
CA MET A 181 -11.26 -9.86 14.75
C MET A 181 -12.37 -8.91 15.14
#